data_AF-A0A2L0GJF9-F1
#
_entry.id   AF-A0A2L0GJF9-F1
#
_cell.length_a   1.000
_cell.length_b   1.000
_cell.length_c   1.000
_cell.angle_alpha   90.00
_cell.angle_beta   90.00
_cell.angle_gamma   90.00
#
_symmetry.space_group_name_H-M   'P 1'
#
loop_
_entity.id
_entity.type
_entity.pdbx_description
1 polymer ?
#
loop_
_entity_poly.entity_id
_entity_poly.type
_entity_poly.pdbx_seq_one_letter_code
_entity_poly.pdbx_strand_id
1 'polypeptide(L)'
;MFIRRQDVIDRFAANFRETTDGQIIFQPPKAKIGVPVTWEEYEAVTSSFERMQMENMAITWAVFIAAGAFGIYYVIAEDRYLPFFLALGMAFLFSSALNFRDGLGLLLPFIQRRDELLKVRGMGTDDSMSE
;
A
#
# COMPACT_ATOMS: atom_id res chain seq x y z
N MET A 1 -4.52 6.08 17.76
CA MET A 1 -5.44 5.12 17.11
C MET A 1 -4.58 4.14 16.35
N PHE A 2 -4.38 2.93 16.87
CA PHE A 2 -3.62 1.90 16.14
C PHE A 2 -4.46 1.48 14.93
N ILE A 3 -3.92 1.63 13.73
CA ILE A 3 -4.57 1.10 12.52
C ILE A 3 -4.58 -0.42 12.70
N ARG A 4 -5.76 -1.05 12.72
CA ARG A 4 -5.83 -2.50 12.83
C ARG A 4 -5.37 -3.09 11.50
N ARG A 5 -4.68 -4.24 11.54
CA ARG A 5 -4.29 -4.99 10.32
C ARG A 5 -5.47 -5.15 9.37
N GLN A 6 -6.67 -5.41 9.92
CA GLN A 6 -7.89 -5.52 9.14
C GLN A 6 -8.24 -4.22 8.40
N ASP A 7 -8.10 -3.04 9.03
CA ASP A 7 -8.39 -1.76 8.37
C ASP A 7 -7.45 -1.50 7.17
N VAL A 8 -6.21 -2.04 7.21
CA VAL A 8 -5.24 -1.97 6.10
C VAL A 8 -5.61 -2.92 4.96
N ILE A 9 -6.04 -4.13 5.30
CA ILE A 9 -6.54 -5.13 4.34
C ILE A 9 -7.82 -4.63 3.68
N ASP A 10 -8.75 -4.07 4.44
CA ASP A 10 -10.02 -3.53 3.92
C ASP A 10 -9.77 -2.37 2.95
N ARG A 11 -8.79 -1.50 3.24
CA ARG A 11 -8.35 -0.43 2.33
C ARG A 11 -7.73 -0.97 1.04
N PHE A 12 -7.04 -2.09 1.11
CA PHE A 12 -6.48 -2.76 -0.06
C PHE A 12 -7.58 -3.41 -0.90
N ALA A 13 -8.48 -4.16 -0.26
CA ALA A 13 -9.64 -4.81 -0.86
C ALA A 13 -10.61 -3.80 -1.49
N ALA A 14 -10.73 -2.59 -0.95
CA ALA A 14 -11.55 -1.51 -1.51
C ALA A 14 -11.14 -1.07 -2.93
N ASN A 15 -9.97 -1.48 -3.43
CA ASN A 15 -9.57 -1.28 -4.81
C ASN A 15 -10.13 -2.32 -5.78
N PHE A 16 -10.75 -3.39 -5.27
CA PHE A 16 -11.38 -4.44 -6.05
C PHE A 16 -12.90 -4.41 -5.84
N ARG A 17 -13.66 -4.62 -6.90
CA ARG A 17 -15.13 -4.72 -6.85
C ARG A 17 -15.56 -5.95 -7.62
N GLU A 18 -16.60 -6.60 -7.14
CA GLU A 18 -17.28 -7.65 -7.87
C GLU A 18 -18.42 -7.02 -8.66
N THR A 19 -18.48 -7.26 -9.98
CA THR A 19 -19.61 -6.86 -10.82
C THR A 19 -20.74 -7.88 -10.69
N THR A 20 -21.95 -7.50 -11.12
CA THR A 20 -23.15 -8.37 -11.13
C THR A 20 -22.97 -9.68 -11.90
N ASP A 21 -21.96 -9.75 -12.77
CA ASP A 21 -21.63 -10.92 -13.58
C ASP A 21 -20.61 -11.86 -12.89
N GLY A 22 -20.26 -11.60 -11.63
CA GLY A 22 -19.29 -12.39 -10.86
C GLY A 22 -17.83 -12.14 -11.25
N GLN A 23 -17.56 -11.08 -12.01
CA GLN A 23 -16.20 -10.71 -12.43
C GLN A 23 -15.60 -9.71 -11.44
N ILE A 24 -14.34 -9.91 -11.06
CA ILE A 24 -13.61 -8.92 -10.27
C ILE A 24 -13.05 -7.84 -11.19
N ILE A 25 -13.23 -6.59 -10.80
CA ILE A 25 -12.60 -5.43 -11.42
C ILE A 25 -11.70 -4.72 -10.41
N PHE A 26 -10.49 -4.36 -10.85
CA PHE A 26 -9.66 -3.39 -10.15
C PHE A 26 -10.15 -1.98 -10.49
N GLN A 27 -10.74 -1.30 -9.51
CA GLN A 27 -11.22 0.07 -9.60
C GLN A 27 -10.89 0.82 -8.29
N PRO A 28 -9.80 1.61 -8.27
CA PRO A 28 -9.49 2.45 -7.13
C PRO A 28 -10.64 3.40 -6.79
N PRO A 29 -10.82 3.83 -5.52
CA PRO A 29 -12.00 4.59 -5.07
C PRO A 29 -12.31 5.88 -5.85
N LYS A 30 -11.32 6.47 -6.52
CA LYS A 30 -11.46 7.69 -7.34
C LYS A 30 -11.48 7.43 -8.85
N ALA A 31 -11.29 6.20 -9.30
CA ALA A 31 -11.18 5.85 -10.72
C ALA A 31 -12.57 5.60 -11.34
N LYS A 32 -12.81 6.17 -12.52
CA LYS A 32 -14.05 5.94 -13.30
C LYS A 32 -14.00 4.68 -14.18
N ILE A 33 -12.79 4.16 -14.43
CA ILE A 33 -12.56 2.97 -15.26
C ILE A 33 -12.01 1.87 -14.36
N GLY A 34 -12.64 0.69 -14.44
CA GLY A 34 -12.14 -0.55 -13.84
C GLY A 34 -11.43 -1.41 -14.88
N VAL A 35 -10.46 -2.21 -14.42
CA VAL A 35 -9.78 -3.21 -15.25
C VAL A 35 -10.23 -4.60 -14.78
N PRO A 36 -10.65 -5.51 -15.68
CA PRO A 36 -10.98 -6.87 -15.26
C PRO A 36 -9.74 -7.57 -14.69
N VAL A 37 -9.94 -8.29 -13.60
CA VAL A 37 -8.92 -9.09 -12.90
C VAL A 37 -9.45 -10.50 -12.75
N THR A 38 -8.62 -11.51 -13.00
CA THR A 38 -9.04 -12.89 -12.78
C THR A 38 -9.08 -13.22 -11.29
N TRP A 39 -9.86 -14.24 -10.91
CA TRP A 39 -9.90 -14.67 -9.51
C TRP A 39 -8.52 -15.11 -8.99
N GLU A 40 -7.75 -15.80 -9.83
CA GLU A 40 -6.38 -16.23 -9.53
C GLU A 40 -5.43 -15.05 -9.28
N GLU A 41 -5.52 -13.98 -10.09
CA GLU A 41 -4.71 -12.77 -9.90
C GLU A 41 -5.08 -12.05 -8.61
N TYR A 42 -6.38 -11.95 -8.30
CA TYR A 42 -6.87 -11.34 -7.08
C TYR A 42 -6.40 -12.09 -5.82
N GLU A 43 -6.50 -13.42 -5.81
CA GLU A 43 -6.07 -14.25 -4.69
C GLU A 43 -4.55 -14.20 -4.50
N ALA A 44 -3.78 -14.25 -5.58
CA ALA A 44 -2.32 -14.14 -5.54
C ALA A 44 -1.86 -12.80 -4.96
N VAL A 45 -2.53 -11.71 -5.33
CA VAL A 45 -2.18 -10.36 -4.88
C VAL A 45 -2.62 -10.11 -3.44
N THR A 46 -3.80 -10.58 -3.04
CA THR A 46 -4.30 -10.47 -1.66
C THR A 46 -3.44 -11.29 -0.71
N SER A 47 -3.09 -12.53 -1.06
CA SER A 47 -2.21 -13.38 -0.25
C SER A 47 -0.79 -12.82 -0.14
N SER A 48 -0.26 -12.22 -1.21
CA SER A 48 1.03 -11.53 -1.19
C SER A 48 1.00 -10.31 -0.28
N PHE A 49 -0.06 -9.51 -0.33
CA PHE A 49 -0.25 -8.35 0.54
C PHE A 49 -0.31 -8.76 2.02
N GLU A 50 -1.05 -9.82 2.34
CA GLU A 50 -1.14 -10.33 3.72
C GLU A 50 0.21 -10.82 4.27
N ARG A 51 1.01 -11.52 3.44
CA ARG A 51 2.37 -11.94 3.82
C ARG A 51 3.26 -10.73 4.10
N MET A 52 3.27 -9.75 3.20
CA MET A 52 4.05 -8.51 3.38
C MET A 52 3.62 -7.74 4.64
N GLN A 53 2.32 -7.71 4.96
CA GLN A 53 1.83 -7.09 6.20
C GLN A 53 2.35 -7.79 7.46
N MET A 54 2.43 -9.13 7.46
CA MET A 54 3.01 -9.88 8.58
C MET A 54 4.52 -9.60 8.74
N GLU A 55 5.26 -9.59 7.64
CA GLU A 55 6.69 -9.26 7.64
C GLU A 55 6.94 -7.83 8.12
N ASN A 56 6.18 -6.86 7.60
CA ASN A 56 6.27 -5.46 7.99
C ASN A 56 5.94 -5.23 9.45
N MET A 57 4.98 -5.99 10.00
CA MET A 57 4.69 -5.96 11.43
C MET A 57 5.95 -6.37 12.21
N ALA A 58 6.54 -7.54 11.91
CA ALA A 58 7.74 -8.02 12.60
C ALA A 58 8.93 -7.04 12.48
N ILE A 59 9.18 -6.49 11.28
CA ILE A 59 10.22 -5.50 11.05
C ILE A 59 9.95 -4.22 11.84
N THR A 60 8.70 -3.74 11.85
CA THR A 60 8.31 -2.55 12.61
C THR A 60 8.58 -2.75 14.10
N TRP A 61 8.20 -3.90 14.68
CA TRP A 61 8.50 -4.22 16.08
C TRP A 61 10.01 -4.17 16.36
N ALA A 62 10.82 -4.80 15.51
CA ALA A 62 12.28 -4.81 15.67
C ALA A 62 12.87 -3.39 15.64
N VAL A 63 12.42 -2.55 14.70
CA VAL A 63 12.90 -1.17 14.56
C VAL A 63 12.50 -0.30 15.75
N PHE A 64 11.26 -0.42 16.25
CA PHE A 64 10.82 0.33 17.43
C PHE A 64 11.53 -0.11 18.71
N ILE A 65 11.79 -1.42 18.89
CA ILE A 65 12.58 -1.93 20.01
C ILE A 65 14.00 -1.39 19.95
N ALA A 66 14.65 -1.44 18.78
CA ALA A 66 16.01 -0.93 18.60
C ALA A 66 16.10 0.60 18.83
N ALA A 67 15.16 1.37 18.26
CA ALA A 67 15.09 2.81 18.46
C ALA A 67 14.83 3.20 19.92
N GLY A 68 13.92 2.47 20.59
CA GLY A 68 13.64 2.65 22.01
C GLY A 68 14.85 2.35 22.88
N ALA A 69 15.51 1.20 22.68
CA ALA A 69 16.71 0.82 23.41
C ALA A 69 17.86 1.83 23.22
N PHE A 70 18.10 2.27 21.98
CA PHE A 70 19.08 3.30 21.66
C PHE A 70 18.76 4.62 22.38
N GLY A 71 17.51 5.09 22.27
CA GLY A 71 17.09 6.33 22.90
C GLY A 71 17.18 6.29 24.44
N ILE A 72 16.73 5.19 25.05
CA ILE A 72 16.79 4.98 26.51
C ILE A 72 18.24 4.97 26.99
N TYR A 73 19.16 4.35 26.25
CA TYR A 73 20.58 4.37 26.58
C TYR A 73 21.11 5.81 26.69
N TYR A 74 20.80 6.69 25.73
CA TYR A 74 21.23 8.10 25.78
C TYR A 74 20.55 8.91 26.89
N VAL A 75 19.30 8.60 27.22
CA VAL A 75 18.61 9.24 28.35
C VAL A 75 19.28 8.85 29.67
N ILE A 76 19.58 7.56 29.88
CA ILE A 76 20.16 7.08 31.14
C ILE A 76 21.64 7.45 31.27
N ALA A 77 22.42 7.32 30.19
CA ALA A 77 23.87 7.51 30.22
C ALA A 77 24.29 8.97 30.09
N GLU A 78 23.53 9.80 29.37
CA GLU A 78 23.93 11.16 29.02
C GLU A 78 22.90 12.25 29.41
N ASP A 79 21.74 11.89 29.99
CA ASP A 79 20.59 12.78 30.25
C ASP A 79 20.14 13.57 29.00
N ARG A 80 20.32 12.95 27.82
CA ARG A 80 19.98 13.56 26.52
C ARG A 80 18.72 12.91 25.96
N TYR A 81 17.65 13.69 25.92
CA TYR A 81 16.35 13.26 25.38
C TYR A 81 16.24 13.40 23.86
N LEU A 82 17.03 14.27 23.24
CA LEU A 82 16.97 14.52 21.79
C LEU A 82 17.21 13.24 20.94
N PRO A 83 18.22 12.39 21.24
CA PRO A 83 18.43 11.13 20.52
C PRO A 83 17.23 10.18 20.58
N PHE A 84 16.51 10.15 21.71
CA PHE A 84 15.31 9.31 21.87
C PHE A 84 14.19 9.73 20.92
N PHE A 85 13.88 11.04 20.86
CA PHE A 85 12.85 11.54 19.95
C PHE A 85 13.24 11.38 18.47
N LEU A 86 14.51 11.59 18.13
CA LEU A 86 15.01 11.39 16.76
C LEU A 86 14.93 9.91 16.35
N ALA A 87 15.36 8.99 17.21
CA ALA A 87 15.31 7.56 16.92
C ALA A 87 13.86 7.08 16.73
N LEU A 88 12.93 7.53 17.58
CA LEU A 88 11.50 7.23 17.42
C LEU A 88 10.91 7.83 16.15
N GLY A 89 11.27 9.08 15.82
CA GLY A 89 10.84 9.73 14.58
C GLY A 89 11.29 8.94 13.34
N MET A 90 12.55 8.49 13.32
CA MET A 90 13.09 7.66 12.24
C MET A 90 12.41 6.30 12.14
N ALA A 91 12.13 5.64 13.28
CA ALA A 91 11.38 4.38 13.32
C ALA A 91 9.97 4.54 12.72
N PHE A 92 9.29 5.65 13.03
CA PHE A 92 7.97 5.96 12.48
C PHE A 92 7.99 6.20 10.97
N LEU A 93 8.96 6.98 10.49
CA LEU A 93 9.13 7.23 9.05
C LEU A 93 9.43 5.94 8.28
N PHE A 94 10.31 5.09 8.83
CA PHE A 94 10.66 3.80 8.23
C PHE A 94 9.44 2.87 8.14
N SER A 95 8.67 2.73 9.22
CA SER A 95 7.45 1.90 9.23
C SER A 95 6.39 2.43 8.26
N SER A 96 6.25 3.76 8.14
CA SER A 96 5.35 4.38 7.17
C SER A 96 5.80 4.08 5.73
N ALA A 97 7.10 4.19 5.45
CA ALA A 97 7.65 3.93 4.11
C ALA A 97 7.44 2.48 3.66
N LEU A 98 7.62 1.49 4.55
CA LEU A 98 7.37 0.07 4.23
C LEU A 98 5.90 -0.17 3.85
N ASN A 99 4.96 0.38 4.62
CA ASN A 99 3.53 0.25 4.33
C ASN A 99 3.16 0.86 2.97
N PHE A 100 3.73 2.03 2.63
CA PHE A 100 3.50 2.66 1.33
C PHE A 100 4.10 1.87 0.17
N ARG A 101 5.35 1.39 0.31
CA ARG A 101 6.06 0.62 -0.72
C ARG A 101 5.25 -0.62 -1.12
N ASP A 102 4.77 -1.36 -0.13
CA ASP A 102 4.14 -2.65 -0.39
C ASP A 102 2.69 -2.49 -0.86
N GLY A 103 1.96 -1.50 -0.33
CA GLY A 103 0.62 -1.15 -0.79
C GLY A 103 0.60 -0.65 -2.24
N LEU A 104 1.55 0.21 -2.64
CA LEU A 104 1.62 0.71 -4.01
C LEU A 104 2.28 -0.29 -4.97
N GLY A 105 3.30 -1.00 -4.50
CA GLY A 105 4.07 -1.94 -5.32
C GLY A 105 3.20 -3.07 -5.88
N LEU A 106 2.32 -3.63 -5.06
CA LEU A 106 1.41 -4.70 -5.48
C LEU A 106 0.27 -4.22 -6.40
N LEU A 107 -0.11 -2.94 -6.30
CA LEU A 107 -1.15 -2.36 -7.15
C LEU A 107 -0.61 -1.79 -8.47
N LEU A 108 0.71 -1.56 -8.56
CA LEU A 108 1.36 -0.92 -9.71
C LEU A 108 1.06 -1.61 -11.05
N PRO A 109 1.08 -2.96 -11.17
CA PRO A 109 0.77 -3.63 -12.45
C PRO A 109 -0.67 -3.39 -12.92
N PHE A 110 -1.62 -3.28 -11.99
CA PHE A 110 -3.03 -3.00 -12.33
C PHE A 110 -3.25 -1.54 -12.70
N ILE A 111 -2.52 -0.62 -12.04
CA ILE A 111 -2.51 0.80 -12.38
C ILE A 111 -1.95 0.99 -13.81
N GLN A 112 -0.85 0.30 -14.14
CA GLN A 112 -0.25 0.35 -15.49
C GLN A 112 -1.21 -0.17 -16.56
N ARG A 113 -1.84 -1.35 -16.34
CA ARG A 113 -2.87 -1.89 -17.25
C ARG A 113 -4.04 -0.93 -17.45
N ARG A 114 -4.50 -0.26 -16.37
CA ARG A 114 -5.56 0.74 -16.46
C ARG A 114 -5.13 1.95 -17.29
N ASP A 115 -3.93 2.45 -17.06
CA ASP A 115 -3.41 3.65 -17.72
C ASP A 115 -3.16 3.39 -19.22
N GLU A 116 -2.76 2.17 -19.59
CA GLU A 116 -2.69 1.73 -20.99
C GLU A 116 -4.07 1.71 -21.65
N LEU A 117 -5.09 1.14 -21.00
CA LEU A 117 -6.47 1.15 -21.51
C LEU A 117 -7.03 2.57 -21.67
N LEU A 118 -6.69 3.48 -20.75
CA LEU A 118 -7.04 4.90 -20.85
C LEU A 118 -6.40 5.57 -22.08
N LYS A 119 -5.12 5.28 -22.35
CA LYS A 119 -4.43 5.82 -23.54
C LYS A 119 -5.05 5.31 -24.84
N VAL A 120 -5.34 4.02 -24.94
CA VAL A 120 -5.98 3.42 -26.12
C VAL A 120 -7.39 4.01 -26.33
N ARG A 121 -8.18 4.17 -25.26
CA ARG A 121 -9.53 4.75 -25.35
C ARG A 121 -9.51 6.25 -25.69
N GLY A 122 -8.52 6.99 -25.19
CA GLY A 122 -8.31 8.40 -25.51
C GLY A 122 -7.91 8.63 -26.97
N MET A 123 -7.08 7.75 -27.55
CA MET A 123 -6.72 7.82 -28.98
C MET A 123 -7.88 7.50 -29.92
N GLY A 124 -8.83 6.66 -29.52
CA GLY A 124 -9.99 6.31 -30.35
C GLY A 124 -11.12 7.34 -30.38
N THR A 125 -11.03 8.43 -29.59
CA THR A 125 -12.09 9.45 -29.54
C THR A 125 -11.79 10.73 -30.32
N ASP A 126 -10.52 10.98 -30.68
CA ASP A 126 -10.12 12.17 -31.46
C ASP A 126 -10.24 12.01 -32.98
N ASP A 127 -10.29 10.78 -33.51
CA ASP A 127 -10.38 10.52 -34.97
C ASP A 127 -11.82 10.59 -35.53
N SER A 128 -12.82 10.95 -34.72
CA SER A 128 -14.23 10.98 -35.12
C SER A 128 -14.85 12.39 -35.23
N MET A 129 -14.02 13.45 -35.15
CA MET A 129 -14.49 14.85 -35.28
C MET A 129 -13.91 15.59 -36.51
N SER A 130 -13.49 14.86 -37.54
CA SER A 130 -13.11 15.44 -38.83
C SER A 130 -13.79 14.73 -39.99
N GLU A 131 -15.11 14.86 -40.09
CA GLU A 131 -15.87 14.72 -41.35
C GLU A 131 -16.85 15.89 -41.49
#